data_AF-A0AAX0VRZ8-F1
#
_entry.id   AF-A0AAX0VRZ8-F1
#
_cell.length_a   1.000
_cell.length_b   1.000
_cell.length_c   1.000
_cell.angle_alpha   90.00
_cell.angle_beta   90.00
_cell.angle_gamma   90.00
#
_symmetry.space_group_name_H-M   'P 1'
#
loop_
_entity.id
_entity.type
_entity.pdbx_description
1 polymer ?
#
loop_
_entity_poly.entity_id
_entity_poly.type
_entity_poly.pdbx_seq_one_letter_code
_entity_poly.pdbx_strand_id
1 'polypeptide(L)'
;MSLVLLEFAKSFVSHKLSAEVFSDAYIELWKIERDSGLLFGDAPALSECLSSIFCAADMYCADDELREDYELNADQLRSEVLRVIKKLDFH
;
A
#
# COMPACT_ATOMS: atom_id res chain seq x y z
N MET A 1 9.50 -13.94 1.69
CA MET A 1 8.37 -13.30 2.39
C MET A 1 8.63 -11.82 2.45
N SER A 2 7.67 -11.05 1.96
CA SER A 2 7.76 -9.63 1.65
C SER A 2 7.52 -8.74 2.87
N LEU A 3 8.37 -8.89 3.89
CA LEU A 3 8.24 -8.19 5.16
C LEU A 3 8.53 -6.68 5.03
N VAL A 4 9.34 -6.28 4.04
CA VAL A 4 9.71 -4.87 3.84
C VAL A 4 8.50 -4.04 3.41
N LEU A 5 7.72 -4.51 2.43
CA LEU A 5 6.48 -3.84 2.01
C LEU A 5 5.48 -3.67 3.16
N LEU A 6 5.30 -4.73 3.96
CA LEU A 6 4.37 -4.68 5.09
C LEU A 6 4.83 -3.67 6.16
N GLU A 7 6.11 -3.66 6.51
CA GLU A 7 6.66 -2.69 7.48
C GLU A 7 6.64 -1.26 6.93
N PHE A 8 6.82 -1.08 5.63
CA PHE A 8 6.69 0.20 4.96
C PHE A 8 5.24 0.73 5.05
N ALA A 9 4.25 -0.13 4.77
CA ALA A 9 2.83 0.21 4.93
C ALA A 9 2.45 0.54 6.38
N LYS A 10 2.96 -0.20 7.37
CA LYS A 10 2.77 0.13 8.80
C LYS A 10 3.40 1.48 9.17
N SER A 11 4.56 1.81 8.60
CA SER A 11 5.21 3.11 8.81
C SER A 11 4.37 4.26 8.26
N PHE A 12 3.75 4.08 7.10
CA PHE A 12 2.78 5.02 6.56
C PHE A 12 1.58 5.18 7.48
N VAL A 13 0.91 4.10 7.89
CA VAL A 13 -0.22 4.18 8.85
C VAL A 13 0.16 4.90 10.15
N SER A 14 1.41 4.77 10.60
CA SER A 14 1.95 5.44 11.79
C SER A 14 2.35 6.90 11.56
N HIS A 15 1.92 7.54 10.46
CA HIS A 15 2.22 8.92 10.10
C HIS A 15 3.72 9.25 9.93
N LYS A 16 4.57 8.25 9.69
CA LYS A 16 6.01 8.47 9.44
C LYS A 16 6.31 8.92 8.01
N LEU A 17 5.33 8.82 7.12
CA LEU A 17 5.44 9.11 5.69
C LEU A 17 4.21 9.92 5.23
N SER A 18 4.43 10.85 4.29
CA SER A 18 3.35 11.47 3.53
C SER A 18 2.71 10.45 2.58
N ALA A 19 1.48 10.72 2.13
CA ALA A 19 0.77 9.86 1.19
C ALA A 19 1.45 9.81 -0.17
N GLU A 20 1.97 10.94 -0.65
CA GLU A 20 2.75 11.05 -1.89
C GLU A 20 4.00 10.18 -1.86
N VAL A 21 4.86 10.34 -0.84
CA VAL A 21 6.08 9.52 -0.69
C VAL A 21 5.74 8.05 -0.53
N PHE A 22 4.68 7.73 0.22
CA PHE A 22 4.24 6.36 0.39
C PHE A 22 3.77 5.75 -0.93
N SER A 23 2.91 6.44 -1.68
CA SER A 23 2.34 5.95 -2.93
C SER A 23 3.43 5.56 -3.92
N ASP A 24 4.30 6.51 -4.26
CA ASP A 24 5.35 6.32 -5.25
C ASP A 24 6.33 5.21 -4.84
N ALA A 25 6.82 5.28 -3.59
CA ALA A 25 7.80 4.32 -3.11
C ALA A 25 7.21 2.92 -2.93
N TYR A 26 5.95 2.80 -2.52
CA TYR A 26 5.29 1.51 -2.35
C TYR A 26 5.10 0.82 -3.71
N ILE A 27 4.63 1.55 -4.72
CA ILE A 27 4.44 1.04 -6.08
C ILE A 27 5.77 0.52 -6.66
N GLU A 28 6.84 1.31 -6.53
CA GLU A 28 8.16 0.91 -7.03
C GLU A 28 8.74 -0.28 -6.26
N LEU A 29 8.65 -0.28 -4.93
CA LEU A 29 9.11 -1.40 -4.10
C LEU A 29 8.34 -2.69 -4.44
N TRP A 30 7.02 -2.60 -4.64
CA TRP A 30 6.20 -3.74 -4.99
C TRP A 30 6.59 -4.34 -6.34
N LYS A 31 6.85 -3.50 -7.35
CA LYS A 31 7.36 -3.95 -8.67
C LYS A 31 8.71 -4.66 -8.54
N ILE A 32 9.64 -4.12 -7.73
CA ILE A 32 10.96 -4.73 -7.49
C ILE A 32 10.81 -6.10 -6.83
N GLU A 33 9.99 -6.23 -5.79
CA GLU A 33 9.77 -7.50 -5.10
C GLU A 33 9.04 -8.52 -5.99
N ARG A 34 8.12 -8.07 -6.86
CA ARG A 34 7.48 -8.93 -7.87
C ARG A 34 8.49 -9.46 -8.87
N ASP A 35 9.29 -8.57 -9.46
CA ASP A 35 10.21 -8.91 -10.55
C ASP A 35 11.40 -9.75 -10.08
N SER A 36 11.77 -9.63 -8.80
CA SER A 36 12.75 -10.50 -8.13
C SER A 36 12.16 -11.86 -7.70
N GLY A 37 10.85 -12.05 -7.83
CA GLY A 37 10.14 -13.26 -7.45
C GLY A 37 9.91 -13.44 -5.94
N LEU A 38 10.21 -12.42 -5.12
CA LEU A 38 10.03 -12.47 -3.67
C LEU A 38 8.55 -12.63 -3.27
N LEU A 39 7.64 -11.99 -4.01
CA LEU A 39 6.20 -12.06 -3.75
C LEU A 39 5.62 -13.48 -3.95
N PHE A 40 6.24 -14.32 -4.78
CA PHE A 40 5.74 -15.69 -5.02
C PHE A 40 5.86 -16.61 -3.81
N GLY A 41 6.71 -16.25 -2.83
CA GLY A 41 6.86 -16.98 -1.58
C GLY A 41 5.93 -16.50 -0.46
N ASP A 42 5.03 -15.55 -0.73
CA ASP A 42 4.12 -15.02 0.28
C ASP A 42 2.91 -15.94 0.50
N ALA A 43 2.47 -16.02 1.75
CA ALA A 43 1.20 -16.66 2.06
C ALA A 43 0.06 -15.93 1.34
N PRO A 44 -1.03 -16.62 0.93
CA PRO A 44 -2.11 -16.00 0.16
C PRO A 44 -2.67 -14.72 0.80
N ALA A 45 -2.87 -14.71 2.12
CA ALA A 45 -3.36 -13.54 2.85
C ALA A 45 -2.38 -12.34 2.79
N LEU A 46 -1.07 -12.61 2.86
CA LEU A 46 -0.07 -11.55 2.72
C LEU A 46 -0.03 -11.03 1.28
N SER A 47 -0.08 -11.93 0.28
CA SER A 47 -0.10 -11.54 -1.14
C SER A 47 -1.33 -10.68 -1.47
N GLU A 48 -2.50 -11.03 -0.95
CA GLU A 48 -3.74 -10.26 -1.10
C GLU A 48 -3.63 -8.88 -0.41
N CYS A 49 -3.10 -8.84 0.81
CA CYS A 49 -2.85 -7.61 1.56
C CYS A 49 -1.95 -6.66 0.76
N LEU A 50 -0.80 -7.14 0.30
CA LEU A 50 0.19 -6.32 -0.41
C LEU A 50 -0.33 -5.81 -1.76
N SER A 51 -1.09 -6.64 -2.48
CA SER A 51 -1.71 -6.27 -3.76
C SER A 51 -2.85 -5.27 -3.57
N SER A 52 -3.64 -5.40 -2.51
CA SER A 52 -4.71 -4.45 -2.18
C SER A 52 -4.15 -3.06 -1.82
N ILE A 53 -3.03 -3.02 -1.09
CA ILE A 53 -2.33 -1.76 -0.79
C ILE A 53 -1.75 -1.14 -2.07
N PHE A 54 -1.22 -1.95 -3.00
CA PHE A 54 -0.76 -1.46 -4.30
C PHE A 54 -1.89 -0.75 -5.05
N CYS A 55 -3.07 -1.37 -5.14
CA CYS A 55 -4.23 -0.74 -5.79
C CYS A 55 -4.64 0.55 -5.08
N ALA A 56 -4.61 0.59 -3.75
CA ALA A 56 -4.92 1.81 -3.01
C ALA A 56 -3.92 2.94 -3.31
N ALA A 57 -2.62 2.63 -3.35
CA ALA A 57 -1.58 3.57 -3.73
C ALA A 57 -1.75 4.07 -5.18
N ASP A 58 -2.04 3.18 -6.12
CA ASP A 58 -2.28 3.55 -7.53
C ASP A 58 -3.50 4.47 -7.73
N MET A 59 -4.48 4.41 -6.83
CA MET A 59 -5.66 5.29 -6.83
C MET A 59 -5.43 6.63 -6.09
N TYR A 60 -4.25 6.87 -5.51
CA TYR A 60 -3.99 8.11 -4.79
C TYR A 60 -3.72 9.27 -5.74
N CYS A 61 -4.41 10.40 -5.50
CA CYS A 61 -4.11 11.67 -6.16
C CYS A 61 -3.92 12.77 -5.10
N ALA A 62 -2.78 13.47 -5.19
CA ALA A 62 -2.43 14.54 -4.26
C ALA A 62 -3.11 15.88 -4.60
N ASP A 63 -3.50 16.06 -5.86
CA ASP A 63 -4.00 17.32 -6.40
C ASP A 63 -5.53 17.35 -6.34
N ASP A 64 -6.10 18.22 -5.50
CA ASP A 64 -7.54 18.32 -5.31
C ASP A 64 -8.31 18.80 -6.55
N GLU A 65 -7.67 19.53 -7.47
CA GLU A 65 -8.31 20.00 -8.71
C GLU A 65 -8.31 18.92 -9.80
N LEU A 66 -7.33 18.03 -9.79
CA LEU A 66 -7.21 16.91 -10.73
C LEU A 66 -7.83 15.62 -10.21
N ARG A 67 -8.07 15.52 -8.89
CA ARG A 67 -8.57 14.30 -8.24
C ARG A 67 -9.98 13.94 -8.67
N GLU A 68 -10.15 12.72 -9.19
CA GLU A 68 -11.46 12.18 -9.58
C GLU A 68 -12.22 11.59 -8.37
N ASP A 69 -13.54 11.43 -8.48
CA ASP A 69 -14.42 11.00 -7.37
C ASP A 69 -14.07 9.62 -6.78
N TYR A 70 -13.43 8.75 -7.56
CA TYR A 70 -12.99 7.43 -7.11
C TYR A 70 -11.55 7.41 -6.60
N GLU A 71 -10.80 8.49 -6.79
CA GLU A 71 -9.42 8.59 -6.33
C GLU A 71 -9.35 8.95 -4.84
N LEU A 72 -8.27 8.53 -4.20
CA LEU A 72 -8.07 8.69 -2.78
C LEU A 72 -7.24 9.94 -2.50
N ASN A 73 -7.69 10.74 -1.53
CA ASN A 73 -6.82 11.71 -0.88
C ASN A 73 -5.91 11.03 0.17
N ALA A 74 -5.05 11.83 0.81
CA ALA A 74 -4.07 11.32 1.77
C ALA A 74 -4.69 10.57 2.98
N ASP A 75 -5.82 11.06 3.51
CA ASP A 75 -6.49 10.46 4.67
C ASP A 75 -7.28 9.22 4.29
N GLN A 76 -7.92 9.23 3.12
CA GLN A 76 -8.61 8.08 2.55
C GLN A 76 -7.62 6.94 2.25
N LEU A 77 -6.48 7.25 1.63
CA LEU A 77 -5.41 6.29 1.40
C LEU A 77 -4.93 5.66 2.72
N ARG A 78 -4.67 6.48 3.73
CA ARG A 78 -4.19 5.98 5.04
C ARG A 78 -5.22 5.09 5.73
N SER A 79 -6.49 5.48 5.65
CA SER A 79 -7.60 4.69 6.21
C SER A 79 -7.78 3.36 5.47
N GLU A 80 -7.61 3.36 4.15
CA GLU A 80 -7.65 2.17 3.30
C GLU A 80 -6.53 1.20 3.67
N VAL A 81 -5.28 1.68 3.71
CA VAL A 81 -4.11 0.87 4.06
C VAL A 81 -4.25 0.28 5.48
N LEU A 82 -4.71 1.07 6.45
CA LEU A 82 -4.99 0.57 7.81
C LEU A 82 -6.04 -0.54 7.80
N ARG A 83 -7.12 -0.38 7.03
CA ARG A 83 -8.18 -1.38 6.93
C ARG A 83 -7.65 -2.69 6.34
N VAL A 84 -6.84 -2.61 5.29
CA VAL A 84 -6.24 -3.79 4.65
C VAL A 84 -5.28 -4.51 5.60
N ILE A 85 -4.38 -3.78 6.27
CA ILE A 85 -3.45 -4.37 7.25
C ILE A 85 -4.21 -5.07 8.38
N LYS A 86 -5.27 -4.45 8.92
CA LYS A 86 -6.07 -5.06 9.98
C LYS A 86 -6.71 -6.37 9.57
N LYS A 87 -7.09 -6.55 8.28
CA LYS A 87 -7.63 -7.84 7.81
C LYS A 87 -6.61 -8.97 7.89
N LEU A 88 -5.32 -8.66 7.75
CA LEU A 88 -4.23 -9.63 7.87
C LEU A 88 -4.08 -10.13 9.32
N ASP A 89 -4.28 -9.26 10.32
CA ASP A 89 -4.15 -9.61 11.74
C ASP A 89 -5.25 -10.58 12.25
N PHE A 90 -6.33 -10.79 11.49
CA PHE A 90 -7.42 -11.72 11.82
C PHE A 90 -7.33 -13.08 11.12
N HIS A 91 -6.20 -13.38 10.46
CA HIS A 91 -5.94 -14.63 9.74
C HIS A 91 -4.74 -15.40 10.30
#